data_AF-A0A803Y3X4-F1
#
_entry.id   AF-A0A803Y3X4-F1
#
_cell.length_a   1.000
_cell.length_b   1.000
_cell.length_c   1.000
_cell.angle_alpha   90.00
_cell.angle_beta   90.00
_cell.angle_gamma   90.00
#
_symmetry.space_group_name_H-M   'P 1'
#
loop_
_entity.id
_entity.type
_entity.pdbx_description
1 polymer ?
#
loop_
_entity_poly.entity_id
_entity_poly.type
_entity_poly.pdbx_seq_one_letter_code
_entity_poly.pdbx_strand_id
1 'polypeptide(L)' 'MKILVIGLGGVTNGGKTTLAEKLKKLLPNCDTISQDNFFKPESEVETDERGFKLYDGQ' A
#
# COMPACT_ATOMS: atom_id res chain seq x y z
N MET A 1 9.64 -23.31 9.72
CA MET A 1 9.52 -21.88 10.08
C MET A 1 8.10 -21.44 9.80
N LYS A 2 7.43 -20.72 10.71
CA LYS A 2 6.04 -20.23 10.52
C LYS A 2 6.08 -18.72 10.31
N ILE A 3 5.27 -18.22 9.38
CA ILE A 3 5.16 -16.79 9.07
C ILE A 3 3.72 -16.36 9.34
N LEU A 4 3.54 -15.19 9.95
CA LEU A 4 2.25 -14.52 10.09
C LEU A 4 2.19 -13.38 9.07
N VAL A 5 1.14 -13.36 8.25
CA VAL A 5 0.88 -12.28 7.29
C VAL A 5 -0.31 -11.46 7.79
N ILE A 6 -0.15 -10.14 7.85
CA ILE A 6 -1.19 -9.20 8.29
C ILE A 6 -1.51 -8.27 7.11
N GLY A 7 -2.76 -8.29 6.65
CA GLY A 7 -3.26 -7.37 5.62
C GLY A 7 -3.79 -6.08 6.23
N LEU A 8 -3.27 -4.93 5.81
CA LEU A 8 -3.73 -3.61 6.25
C LEU A 8 -4.42 -2.86 5.09
N GLY A 9 -5.73 -3.06 4.95
CA GLY A 9 -6.57 -2.34 3.98
C GLY A 9 -7.16 -1.04 4.53
N GLY A 10 -7.88 -0.28 3.70
CA GLY A 10 -8.61 0.93 4.10
C GLY A 10 -8.50 2.08 3.10
N VAL A 11 -9.30 3.13 3.32
CA VAL A 11 -9.38 4.32 2.46
C VAL A 11 -8.02 5.02 2.28
N THR A 12 -7.86 5.74 1.17
CA THR A 12 -6.70 6.62 0.94
C THR A 12 -6.51 7.60 2.11
N ASN A 13 -5.26 7.86 2.48
CA ASN A 13 -4.86 8.67 3.64
C ASN A 13 -5.42 8.23 5.01
N GLY A 14 -6.02 7.03 5.14
CA GLY A 14 -6.59 6.52 6.39
C GLY A 14 -5.59 6.08 7.49
N GLY A 15 -4.31 6.40 7.34
CA GLY A 15 -3.27 6.09 8.36
C GLY A 15 -2.65 4.69 8.29
N LYS A 16 -2.85 3.95 7.18
CA LYS A 16 -2.33 2.58 6.99
C LYS A 16 -0.82 2.48 7.22
N THR A 17 -0.04 3.34 6.55
CA THR A 17 1.43 3.37 6.67
C THR A 17 1.88 3.67 8.10
N THR A 18 1.22 4.62 8.77
CA THR A 18 1.51 4.95 10.18
C THR A 18 1.23 3.76 11.10
N LEU A 19 0.14 3.02 10.87
CA LEU A 19 -0.18 1.81 11.64
C LEU A 19 0.85 0.70 11.40
N ALA A 20 1.24 0.47 10.14
CA ALA A 20 2.27 -0.51 9.77
C ALA A 20 3.61 -0.22 10.47
N GLU A 21 4.06 1.04 10.46
CA GLU A 21 5.31 1.46 11.13
C GLU A 21 5.25 1.32 12.65
N LYS A 22 4.07 1.56 13.27
CA LYS A 22 3.89 1.31 14.70
C LYS A 22 3.92 -0.18 15.02
N LEU A 23 3.28 -1.03 14.22
CA LEU A 23 3.30 -2.48 14.38
C LEU A 23 4.72 -3.03 14.23
N LYS A 24 5.47 -2.56 13.23
CA LYS A 24 6.87 -2.95 13.00
C LYS A 24 7.76 -2.68 14.22
N LYS A 25 7.53 -1.57 14.94
CA LYS A 25 8.26 -1.22 16.17
C LYS A 25 7.88 -2.08 17.38
N LEU A 26 6.66 -2.61 17.40
CA LEU A 26 6.12 -3.39 18.53
C LEU A 26 6.31 -4.90 18.37
N LEU A 27 6.36 -5.41 17.14
CA LEU A 27 6.45 -6.83 16.84
C LEU A 27 7.90 -7.24 16.54
N PRO A 28 8.43 -8.30 17.19
CA PRO A 28 9.75 -8.81 16.87
C PRO A 28 9.75 -9.46 15.47
N ASN A 29 10.86 -9.33 14.74
CA ASN A 29 11.05 -9.92 13.40
C ASN A 29 9.93 -9.55 12.42
N CYS A 30 9.50 -8.30 12.44
CA CYS A 30 8.44 -7.78 11.59
C CYS A 30 9.01 -6.91 10.47
N ASP A 31 8.54 -7.13 9.24
CA ASP A 31 8.82 -6.30 8.09
C ASP A 31 7.54 -5.83 7.42
N THR A 32 7.67 -4.79 6.59
CA THR A 32 6.56 -4.11 5.94
C THR A 32 6.74 -4.13 4.42
N ILE A 33 5.66 -4.46 3.71
CA ILE A 33 5.55 -4.36 2.25
C ILE A 33 4.40 -3.39 1.98
N SER A 34 4.65 -2.31 1.23
CA SER A 34 3.66 -1.28 0.92
C SER A 34 3.22 -1.39 -0.54
N GLN A 35 1.90 -1.44 -0.78
CA GLN A 35 1.33 -1.44 -2.14
C GLN A 35 1.77 -0.21 -2.94
N ASP A 36 1.95 0.94 -2.28
CA ASP A 36 2.35 2.21 -2.91
C ASP A 36 3.71 2.13 -3.64
N ASN A 37 4.56 1.15 -3.28
CA ASN A 37 5.86 0.96 -3.92
C ASN A 37 5.80 0.19 -5.26
N PHE A 38 4.61 -0.30 -5.63
CA PHE A 38 4.42 -1.18 -6.79
C PHE A 38 3.45 -0.61 -7.83
N PHE A 39 3.16 0.69 -7.77
CA PHE A 39 2.44 1.34 -8.85
C PHE A 39 3.25 1.31 -10.15
N LYS A 40 2.54 1.19 -11.27
CA LYS A 40 3.16 1.34 -12.60
C LYS A 40 3.75 2.74 -12.77
N PRO A 41 4.77 2.91 -13.62
CA PRO A 41 5.25 4.23 -14.01
C PRO A 41 4.10 5.07 -14.56
N GLU A 42 4.16 6.38 -14.32
CA GLU A 42 3.10 7.32 -14.72
C GLU A 42 2.73 7.24 -16.20
N SER A 43 3.70 6.98 -17.08
CA SER A 43 3.50 6.81 -18.53
C SER A 43 2.66 5.59 -18.91
N GLU A 44 2.48 4.64 -18.00
CA GLU A 44 1.72 3.40 -18.19
C GLU A 44 0.39 3.40 -17.43
N VAL A 45 0.04 4.52 -16.78
CA VAL A 45 -1.21 4.65 -16.01
C VAL A 45 -2.27 5.30 -16.89
N GLU A 46 -3.39 4.60 -17.07
CA GLU A 46 -4.54 5.10 -17.83
C GLU A 46 -5.16 6.31 -17.13
N THR A 47 -5.74 7.20 -17.94
CA THR A 47 -6.44 8.39 -17.46
C THR A 47 -7.89 8.34 -17.90
N ASP A 48 -8.82 8.59 -16.98
CA ASP A 48 -10.25 8.59 -17.27
C ASP A 48 -10.70 9.84 -18.06
N GLU A 49 -11.97 9.86 -18.47
CA GLU A 49 -12.57 10.97 -19.24
C GLU A 49 -12.55 12.32 -18.48
N ARG A 50 -12.31 12.31 -17.17
CA ARG A 50 -12.27 13.49 -16.31
C ARG A 50 -10.83 13.93 -16.01
N GLY A 51 -9.82 13.22 -16.52
CA GLY A 51 -8.42 13.52 -16.30
C GLY A 51 -7.80 12.88 -15.05
N PHE A 52 -8.44 11.91 -14.42
CA PHE A 52 -7.89 11.20 -13.26
C PHE A 52 -7.06 9.99 -13.68
N LYS A 53 -5.86 9.86 -13.09
CA LYS A 53 -5.01 8.68 -13.26
C LYS A 53 -5.51 7.49 -12.44
N LEU A 54 -5.62 6.34 -13.09
CA LEU A 54 -6.17 5.10 -12.53
C LEU A 54 -5.06 4.20 -11.97
N TYR A 55 -4.37 4.67 -10.92
CA TYR A 55 -3.24 3.96 -10.31
C TYR A 55 -3.61 2.57 -9.75
N ASP A 56 -4.85 2.41 -9.27
CA ASP A 56 -5.33 1.16 -8.68
C ASP A 56 -5.85 0.14 -9.72
N GLY A 57 -5.82 0.48 -11.01
CA GLY A 57 -6.28 -0.41 -12.10
C GLY A 57 -7.78 -0.66 -12.05
N GLN A 58 -8.57 0.33 -12.46
CA GLN A 58 -9.95 0.12 -12.92
C GLN A 58 -10.01 0.25 -14.42
#